data_AF-A0A2G3Q0Y3-F1
#
_entry.id   AF-A0A2G3Q0Y3-F1
#
_cell.length_a   1.000
_cell.length_b   1.000
_cell.length_c   1.000
_cell.angle_alpha   90.00
_cell.angle_beta   90.00
_cell.angle_gamma   90.00
#
_symmetry.space_group_name_H-M   'P 1'
#
loop_
_entity.id
_entity.type
_entity.pdbx_description
1 polymer ?
#
loop_
_entity_poly.entity_id
_entity_poly.type
_entity_poly.pdbx_seq_one_letter_code
_entity_poly.pdbx_strand_id
1 'polypeptide(L)'
;MITLFKDAIIKSSTNEDKKAVYKEKNGKKIEYRVSVGGIDVKKLTELYLPLVTKNELKDINEEQILSKLWQEKEGSLEAVISRIINEAVLEYMRLDIDSTIMQMLFLNDYLIGIFMRNFEVLITNYMIHYLEDKKVKELEEDKVKELYEFAKKVDIKLTLEDLTQEITRIVA
;
A
#
# COMPACT_ATOMS: atom_id res chain seq x y z
N MET A 1 -34.30 4.16 -48.23
CA MET A 1 -35.64 3.90 -47.65
C MET A 1 -35.48 2.72 -46.69
N ILE A 2 -35.69 2.77 -45.38
CA ILE A 2 -36.41 3.70 -44.50
C ILE A 2 -35.65 3.78 -43.14
N THR A 3 -35.53 5.00 -42.64
CA THR A 3 -35.07 5.43 -41.32
C THR A 3 -35.95 4.85 -40.20
N LEU A 4 -35.36 4.42 -39.08
CA LEU A 4 -35.99 4.49 -37.76
C LEU A 4 -34.90 4.69 -36.68
N PHE A 5 -34.54 5.96 -36.47
CA PHE A 5 -34.13 6.43 -35.15
C PHE A 5 -35.37 6.35 -34.25
N LYS A 6 -35.28 5.64 -33.13
CA LYS A 6 -36.22 5.77 -32.02
C LYS A 6 -35.49 5.70 -30.69
N ASP A 7 -35.24 6.90 -30.16
CA ASP A 7 -35.55 7.29 -28.79
C ASP A 7 -35.03 6.40 -27.66
N ALA A 8 -33.81 6.70 -27.21
CA ALA A 8 -33.48 6.56 -25.79
C ALA A 8 -33.54 7.95 -25.16
N ILE A 9 -34.61 8.16 -24.40
CA ILE A 9 -34.97 9.38 -23.69
C ILE A 9 -33.84 9.76 -22.70
N ILE A 10 -33.08 10.81 -23.01
CA ILE A 10 -32.24 11.49 -22.04
C ILE A 10 -33.16 12.37 -21.20
N LYS A 11 -33.70 11.83 -20.11
CA LYS A 11 -34.15 12.66 -18.99
C LYS A 11 -32.92 12.96 -18.13
N SER A 12 -32.31 14.13 -18.32
CA SER A 12 -31.54 14.74 -17.25
C SER A 12 -32.52 15.21 -16.19
N SER A 13 -32.40 14.66 -14.99
CA SER A 13 -32.90 15.30 -13.79
C SER A 13 -31.88 14.99 -12.71
N THR A 14 -31.09 16.02 -12.39
CA THR A 14 -30.58 16.34 -11.05
C THR A 14 -30.26 15.18 -10.10
N ASN A 15 -28.97 15.09 -9.75
CA ASN A 15 -28.34 14.24 -8.74
C ASN A 15 -28.37 12.72 -8.99
N GLU A 16 -27.18 12.14 -8.79
CA GLU A 16 -26.93 10.76 -8.39
C GLU A 16 -27.97 9.73 -8.83
N ASP A 17 -27.80 9.11 -9.99
CA ASP A 17 -28.20 7.71 -10.11
C ASP A 17 -27.61 7.03 -11.36
N LYS A 18 -27.01 5.86 -11.09
CA LYS A 18 -26.49 4.92 -12.06
C LYS A 18 -27.64 4.45 -12.95
N LYS A 19 -27.80 4.99 -14.16
CA LYS A 19 -28.81 4.48 -15.10
C LYS A 19 -28.36 3.13 -15.67
N ALA A 20 -29.05 2.07 -15.27
CA ALA A 20 -28.98 0.78 -15.95
C ALA A 20 -29.60 0.91 -17.35
N VAL A 21 -28.83 0.61 -18.39
CA VAL A 21 -29.32 0.55 -19.76
C VAL A 21 -29.53 -0.91 -20.13
N TYR A 22 -30.74 -1.24 -20.57
CA TYR A 22 -31.11 -2.59 -21.00
C TYR A 22 -31.02 -2.69 -22.52
N LYS A 23 -30.34 -3.73 -23.00
CA LYS A 23 -30.43 -4.14 -24.42
C LYS A 23 -30.74 -5.62 -24.49
N GLU A 24 -31.75 -5.98 -25.27
CA GLU A 24 -32.05 -7.37 -25.58
C GLU A 24 -31.15 -7.85 -26.72
N LYS A 25 -30.42 -8.94 -26.48
CA LYS A 25 -29.77 -9.72 -27.54
C LYS A 25 -30.13 -11.18 -27.31
N ASN A 26 -30.80 -11.79 -28.28
CA ASN A 26 -31.28 -13.19 -28.24
C ASN A 26 -32.16 -13.51 -27.00
N GLY A 27 -33.11 -12.62 -26.66
CA GLY A 27 -34.06 -12.85 -25.57
C GLY A 27 -33.47 -12.82 -24.14
N LYS A 28 -32.17 -12.51 -23.99
CA LYS A 28 -31.55 -12.24 -22.69
C LYS A 28 -31.39 -10.74 -22.50
N LYS A 29 -31.94 -10.21 -21.40
CA LYS A 29 -31.60 -8.87 -20.89
C LYS A 29 -30.16 -8.90 -20.42
N ILE A 30 -29.31 -8.09 -21.03
CA ILE A 30 -27.94 -7.88 -20.55
C ILE A 30 -27.88 -6.49 -19.93
N GLU A 31 -27.50 -6.42 -18.66
CA GLU A 31 -27.28 -5.19 -17.92
C GLU A 31 -25.85 -4.69 -18.22
N TYR A 32 -25.72 -3.48 -18.75
CA TYR A 32 -24.44 -2.81 -18.87
C TYR A 32 -24.47 -1.54 -18.02
N ARG A 33 -23.53 -1.43 -17.08
CA ARG A 33 -23.23 -0.16 -16.43
C ARG A 33 -22.43 0.69 -17.39
N VAL A 34 -22.98 1.84 -17.79
CA VAL A 34 -22.24 2.84 -18.56
C VAL A 34 -21.59 3.79 -17.55
N SER A 35 -20.28 3.69 -17.34
CA SER A 35 -19.50 4.70 -16.63
C SER A 35 -19.16 5.83 -17.60
N VAL A 36 -19.93 6.92 -17.56
CA VAL A 36 -19.62 8.14 -18.30
C VAL A 36 -18.69 8.97 -17.41
N GLY A 37 -17.38 8.95 -17.70
CA GLY A 37 -16.40 9.87 -17.10
C GLY A 37 -16.13 9.68 -15.60
N GLY A 38 -16.06 8.44 -15.12
CA GLY A 38 -15.70 8.15 -13.73
C GLY A 38 -14.20 8.30 -13.51
N ILE A 39 -13.81 9.03 -12.48
CA ILE A 39 -12.47 8.95 -11.91
C ILE A 39 -12.27 7.49 -11.50
N ASP A 40 -11.20 6.86 -12.00
CA ASP A 40 -10.87 5.49 -11.61
C ASP A 40 -10.36 5.52 -10.15
N VAL A 41 -11.03 4.79 -9.27
CA VAL A 41 -10.73 4.75 -7.83
C VAL A 41 -10.34 3.34 -7.43
N LYS A 42 -9.29 3.22 -6.62
CA LYS A 42 -8.79 1.94 -6.11
C LYS A 42 -9.03 1.84 -4.61
N LYS A 43 -9.38 0.64 -4.14
CA LYS A 43 -9.47 0.37 -2.71
C LYS A 43 -8.08 0.29 -2.11
N LEU A 44 -7.86 0.93 -0.96
CA LEU A 44 -6.58 0.92 -0.25
C LEU A 44 -6.08 -0.49 0.07
N THR A 45 -6.99 -1.39 0.45
CA THR A 45 -6.68 -2.80 0.74
C THR A 45 -6.08 -3.56 -0.44
N GLU A 46 -6.30 -3.08 -1.67
CA GLU A 46 -5.77 -3.69 -2.91
C GLU A 46 -4.41 -3.09 -3.32
N LEU A 47 -3.91 -2.08 -2.58
CA LEU A 47 -2.67 -1.37 -2.88
C LEU A 47 -1.46 -1.88 -2.07
N TYR A 48 -1.68 -2.77 -1.09
CA TYR A 48 -0.59 -3.41 -0.36
C TYR A 48 0.29 -4.22 -1.31
N LEU A 49 1.59 -3.99 -1.20
CA LEU A 49 2.61 -4.69 -1.98
C LEU A 49 3.21 -5.84 -1.16
N PRO A 50 3.47 -7.00 -1.80
CA PRO A 50 4.04 -8.14 -1.10
C PRO A 50 5.50 -7.87 -0.69
N LEU A 51 5.85 -8.26 0.54
CA LEU A 51 7.23 -8.22 1.04
C LEU A 51 8.03 -9.38 0.45
N VAL A 52 9.30 -9.12 0.16
CA VAL A 52 10.26 -10.11 -0.32
C VAL A 52 11.05 -10.65 0.87
N THR A 53 10.66 -11.85 1.33
CA THR A 53 11.35 -12.58 2.39
C THR A 53 12.28 -13.66 1.81
N LYS A 54 13.32 -14.05 2.55
CA LYS A 54 14.25 -15.13 2.14
C LYS A 54 14.08 -16.40 2.98
N ASN A 55 13.56 -16.25 4.20
CA ASN A 55 13.39 -17.28 5.23
C ASN A 55 14.67 -18.12 5.42
N GLU A 56 15.85 -17.47 5.38
CA GLU A 56 17.14 -18.16 5.51
C GLU A 56 17.36 -18.68 6.95
N LEU A 57 16.70 -18.05 7.91
CA LEU A 57 16.74 -18.39 9.33
C LEU A 57 15.36 -18.88 9.76
N LYS A 58 15.26 -20.19 10.06
CA LYS A 58 13.98 -20.89 10.31
C LYS A 58 13.19 -20.34 11.50
N ASP A 59 13.89 -19.76 12.46
CA ASP A 59 13.31 -19.28 13.71
C ASP A 59 12.93 -17.80 13.66
N ILE A 60 13.16 -17.13 12.52
CA ILE A 60 12.90 -15.70 12.36
C ILE A 60 11.72 -15.48 11.42
N ASN A 61 10.74 -14.72 11.90
CA ASN A 61 9.62 -14.26 11.08
C ASN A 61 9.93 -12.89 10.48
N GLU A 62 10.48 -12.89 9.26
CA GLU A 62 10.86 -11.66 8.55
C GLU A 62 9.68 -10.72 8.30
N GLU A 63 8.52 -11.27 7.91
CA GLU A 63 7.33 -10.48 7.62
C GLU A 63 6.82 -9.75 8.88
N GLN A 64 6.85 -10.44 10.02
CA GLN A 64 6.51 -9.82 11.30
C GLN A 64 7.49 -8.71 11.69
N ILE A 65 8.79 -8.89 11.46
CA ILE A 65 9.80 -7.85 11.76
C ILE A 65 9.58 -6.65 10.85
N LEU A 66 9.40 -6.87 9.55
CA LEU A 66 9.23 -5.81 8.55
C LEU A 66 7.95 -4.99 8.80
N SER A 67 6.84 -5.66 9.15
CA SER A 67 5.56 -5.01 9.42
C SER A 67 5.54 -4.17 10.71
N LYS A 68 6.52 -4.32 11.62
CA LYS A 68 6.64 -3.44 12.80
C LYS A 68 6.75 -1.96 12.41
N LEU A 69 7.29 -1.64 11.23
CA LEU A 69 7.39 -0.26 10.76
C LEU A 69 6.04 0.47 10.77
N TRP A 70 4.93 -0.22 10.50
CA TRP A 70 3.59 0.38 10.42
C TRP A 70 3.03 0.79 11.79
N GLN A 71 3.62 0.29 12.87
CA GLN A 71 3.20 0.61 14.23
C GLN A 71 3.85 1.91 14.75
N GLU A 72 4.86 2.39 14.03
CA GLU A 72 5.70 3.50 14.42
C GLU A 72 5.12 4.83 13.95
N LYS A 73 5.27 5.88 14.76
CA LYS A 73 4.62 7.17 14.51
C LYS A 73 5.58 8.36 14.52
N GLU A 74 6.79 8.17 15.04
CA GLU A 74 7.77 9.23 15.24
C GLU A 74 9.20 8.72 15.02
N GLY A 75 10.11 9.66 14.76
CA GLY A 75 11.51 9.41 14.46
C GLY A 75 11.84 9.41 12.97
N SER A 76 13.14 9.39 12.66
CA SER A 76 13.61 9.15 11.29
C SER A 76 13.41 7.69 10.91
N LEU A 77 13.17 7.42 9.62
CA LEU A 77 13.06 6.05 9.11
C LEU A 77 14.30 5.22 9.48
N GLU A 78 15.50 5.81 9.40
CA GLU A 78 16.75 5.20 9.84
C GLU A 78 16.70 4.78 11.31
N ALA A 79 16.30 5.69 12.21
CA ALA A 79 16.26 5.40 13.64
C ALA A 79 15.19 4.35 13.99
N VAL A 80 14.05 4.41 13.31
CA VAL A 80 12.95 3.46 13.47
C VAL A 80 13.38 2.07 13.01
N ILE A 81 13.93 1.95 11.79
CA ILE A 81 14.44 0.68 11.26
C ILE A 81 15.54 0.12 12.17
N SER A 82 16.49 0.96 12.62
CA SER A 82 17.56 0.54 13.53
C SER A 82 17.01 -0.03 14.83
N ARG A 83 15.98 0.60 15.40
CA ARG A 83 15.32 0.12 16.62
C ARG A 83 14.63 -1.22 16.38
N ILE A 84 13.87 -1.37 15.29
CA ILE A 84 13.21 -2.63 14.94
C ILE A 84 14.22 -3.77 14.78
N ILE A 85 15.34 -3.50 14.09
CA ILE A 85 16.42 -4.48 13.91
C ILE A 85 17.03 -4.85 15.27
N ASN A 86 17.35 -3.87 16.11
CA ASN A 86 17.94 -4.13 17.43
C ASN A 86 17.01 -4.96 18.31
N GLU A 87 15.71 -4.65 18.32
CA GLU A 87 14.71 -5.45 19.04
C GLU A 87 14.66 -6.89 18.52
N ALA A 88 14.62 -7.09 17.20
CA ALA A 88 14.62 -8.41 16.60
C ALA A 88 15.91 -9.18 16.95
N VAL A 89 17.08 -8.55 16.86
CA VAL A 89 18.34 -9.18 17.26
C VAL A 89 18.28 -9.62 18.72
N LEU A 90 17.84 -8.77 19.64
CA LEU A 90 17.68 -9.10 21.06
C LEU A 90 16.69 -10.26 21.31
N GLU A 91 15.61 -10.32 20.54
CA GLU A 91 14.58 -11.35 20.63
C GLU A 91 15.11 -12.72 20.18
N TYR A 92 15.76 -12.79 19.02
CA TYR A 92 16.16 -14.05 18.37
C TYR A 92 17.56 -14.54 18.78
N MET A 93 18.34 -13.72 19.48
CA MET A 93 19.64 -14.13 20.05
C MET A 93 19.57 -15.17 21.16
N ARG A 94 18.38 -15.50 21.67
CA ARG A 94 18.22 -16.57 22.67
C ARG A 94 18.39 -17.97 22.09
N LEU A 95 18.77 -18.09 20.82
CA LEU A 95 19.08 -19.33 20.15
C LEU A 95 20.53 -19.75 20.48
N ASP A 96 20.65 -21.00 20.90
CA ASP A 96 21.80 -21.64 21.52
C ASP A 96 23.00 -21.80 20.56
N ILE A 97 23.95 -20.85 20.51
CA ILE A 97 25.23 -21.07 19.80
C ILE A 97 26.43 -20.39 20.47
N ASP A 98 27.52 -21.14 20.52
CA ASP A 98 28.79 -20.92 21.24
C ASP A 98 29.61 -19.67 20.85
N SER A 99 29.04 -18.70 20.12
CA SER A 99 29.63 -17.36 19.98
C SER A 99 28.59 -16.27 19.72
N THR A 100 28.12 -15.63 20.80
CA THR A 100 27.02 -14.65 20.78
C THR A 100 27.30 -13.42 19.89
N ILE A 101 28.54 -12.94 19.84
CA ILE A 101 28.89 -11.72 19.09
C ILE A 101 28.83 -11.93 17.57
N MET A 102 29.33 -13.05 17.06
CA MET A 102 29.31 -13.31 15.60
C MET A 102 27.88 -13.50 15.09
N GLN A 103 27.00 -14.10 15.90
CA GLN A 103 25.59 -14.24 15.57
C GLN A 103 24.85 -12.90 15.56
N MET A 104 25.12 -12.04 16.55
CA MET A 104 24.59 -10.67 16.59
C MET A 104 24.91 -9.93 15.28
N LEU A 105 26.18 -9.95 14.88
CA LEU A 105 26.64 -9.25 13.68
C LEU A 105 26.00 -9.82 12.42
N PHE A 106 26.00 -11.15 12.29
CA PHE A 106 25.37 -11.82 11.15
C PHE A 106 23.87 -11.50 11.05
N LEU A 107 23.14 -11.60 12.17
CA LEU A 107 21.70 -11.32 12.19
C LEU A 107 21.40 -9.85 11.90
N ASN A 108 22.21 -8.93 12.42
CA ASN A 108 22.08 -7.51 12.14
C ASN A 108 22.27 -7.23 10.64
N ASP A 109 23.38 -7.69 10.05
CA ASP A 109 23.67 -7.51 8.62
C ASP A 109 22.56 -8.12 7.73
N TYR A 110 22.06 -9.29 8.13
CA TYR A 110 20.97 -9.97 7.46
C TYR A 110 19.68 -9.14 7.45
N LEU A 111 19.26 -8.65 8.61
CA LEU A 111 18.04 -7.85 8.74
C LEU A 111 18.18 -6.50 8.03
N ILE A 112 19.33 -5.82 8.13
CA ILE A 112 19.61 -4.62 7.34
C ILE A 112 19.40 -4.91 5.84
N GLY A 113 19.98 -6.01 5.34
CA GLY A 113 19.84 -6.40 3.94
C GLY A 113 18.39 -6.64 3.51
N ILE A 114 17.57 -7.22 4.38
CA ILE A 114 16.14 -7.43 4.14
C ILE A 114 15.36 -6.11 4.14
N PHE A 115 15.63 -5.21 5.09
CA PHE A 115 14.99 -3.88 5.13
C PHE A 115 15.32 -3.07 3.88
N MET A 116 16.60 -3.02 3.49
CA MET A 116 17.03 -2.25 2.31
C MET A 116 16.42 -2.80 1.02
N ARG A 117 16.28 -4.13 0.91
CA ARG A 117 15.61 -4.75 -0.24
C ARG A 117 14.12 -4.40 -0.32
N ASN A 118 13.47 -4.27 0.83
CA ASN A 118 12.04 -4.01 0.92
C ASN A 118 11.71 -2.53 1.09
N PHE A 119 12.69 -1.62 1.08
CA PHE A 119 12.48 -0.24 1.53
C PHE A 119 11.33 0.47 0.81
N GLU A 120 11.30 0.48 -0.52
CA GLU A 120 10.20 1.10 -1.29
C GLU A 120 8.83 0.47 -0.97
N VAL A 121 8.78 -0.85 -0.83
CA VAL A 121 7.56 -1.61 -0.49
C VAL A 121 7.10 -1.27 0.93
N LEU A 122 8.03 -1.19 1.87
CA LEU A 122 7.77 -0.83 3.27
C LEU A 122 7.17 0.56 3.38
N ILE A 123 7.77 1.54 2.70
CA ILE A 123 7.25 2.90 2.63
C ILE A 123 5.87 2.91 2.00
N THR A 124 5.68 2.21 0.87
CA THR A 124 4.38 2.10 0.21
C THR A 124 3.32 1.58 1.19
N ASN A 125 3.56 0.44 1.82
CA ASN A 125 2.63 -0.17 2.75
C ASN A 125 2.40 0.71 4.00
N TYR A 126 3.42 1.43 4.48
CA TYR A 126 3.27 2.41 5.55
C TYR A 126 2.30 3.54 5.16
N MET A 127 2.41 4.09 3.95
CA MET A 127 1.48 5.12 3.48
C MET A 127 0.05 4.60 3.38
N ILE A 128 -0.14 3.38 2.87
CA ILE A 128 -1.47 2.74 2.80
C ILE A 128 -2.05 2.57 4.21
N HIS A 129 -1.26 2.04 5.15
CA HIS A 129 -1.68 1.84 6.53
C HIS A 129 -2.04 3.18 7.21
N TYR A 130 -1.24 4.23 7.01
CA TYR A 130 -1.53 5.57 7.52
C TYR A 130 -2.87 6.10 7.00
N LEU A 131 -3.17 5.92 5.71
CA LEU A 131 -4.43 6.34 5.10
C LEU A 131 -5.63 5.54 5.64
N GLU A 132 -5.47 4.23 5.85
CA GLU A 132 -6.49 3.39 6.49
C GLU A 132 -6.77 3.83 7.93
N ASP A 133 -5.73 4.20 8.69
CA ASP A 133 -5.86 4.77 10.04
C ASP A 133 -6.65 6.09 10.03
N LYS A 134 -6.47 6.91 8.99
CA LYS A 134 -7.23 8.14 8.73
C LYS A 134 -8.63 7.89 8.15
N LYS A 135 -9.07 6.63 8.04
CA LYS A 135 -10.38 6.22 7.54
C LYS A 135 -10.62 6.51 6.06
N VAL A 136 -9.54 6.67 5.28
CA VAL A 136 -9.62 6.65 3.82
C VAL A 136 -9.89 5.20 3.40
N LYS A 137 -10.77 4.98 2.40
CA LYS A 137 -11.11 3.64 1.90
C LYS A 137 -10.72 3.42 0.44
N GLU A 138 -10.83 4.48 -0.34
CA GLU A 138 -10.60 4.49 -1.77
C GLU A 138 -9.77 5.72 -2.12
N LEU A 139 -8.94 5.60 -3.16
CA LEU A 139 -8.09 6.67 -3.64
C LEU A 139 -8.13 6.73 -5.17
N GLU A 140 -8.15 7.93 -5.72
CA GLU A 140 -8.10 8.18 -7.15
C GLU A 140 -6.78 7.66 -7.77
N GLU A 141 -6.83 7.11 -8.98
CA GLU A 141 -5.69 6.44 -9.61
C GLU A 141 -4.47 7.36 -9.80
N ASP A 142 -4.68 8.65 -10.01
CA ASP A 142 -3.64 9.67 -10.12
C ASP A 142 -2.92 9.88 -8.77
N LYS A 143 -3.67 9.97 -7.67
CA LYS A 143 -3.12 10.07 -6.31
C LYS A 143 -2.37 8.79 -5.93
N VAL A 144 -2.87 7.61 -6.33
CA VAL A 144 -2.14 6.34 -6.17
C VAL A 144 -0.80 6.38 -6.89
N LYS A 145 -0.77 6.87 -8.13
CA LYS A 145 0.48 7.04 -8.89
C LYS A 145 1.43 8.02 -8.20
N GLU A 146 0.92 9.13 -7.69
CA GLU A 146 1.74 10.11 -6.95
C GLU A 146 2.34 9.50 -5.67
N LEU A 147 1.58 8.72 -4.91
CA LEU A 147 2.11 8.00 -3.74
C LEU A 147 3.25 7.04 -4.13
N TYR A 148 3.07 6.21 -5.16
CA TYR A 148 4.12 5.28 -5.60
C TYR A 148 5.37 6.00 -6.11
N GLU A 149 5.21 7.11 -6.84
CA GLU A 149 6.35 7.92 -7.27
C GLU A 149 7.03 8.64 -6.10
N PHE A 150 6.29 8.99 -5.05
CA PHE A 150 6.85 9.51 -3.81
C PHE A 150 7.65 8.44 -3.07
N ALA A 151 7.12 7.21 -2.92
CA ALA A 151 7.80 6.10 -2.25
C ALA A 151 9.22 5.83 -2.82
N LYS A 152 9.36 5.90 -4.15
CA LYS A 152 10.64 5.75 -4.86
C LYS A 152 11.70 6.80 -4.53
N LYS A 153 11.26 7.96 -4.03
CA LYS A 153 12.11 9.12 -3.74
C LYS A 153 12.35 9.30 -2.25
N VAL A 154 11.68 8.53 -1.40
CA VAL A 154 11.87 8.61 0.05
C VAL A 154 13.31 8.21 0.37
N ASP A 155 13.95 9.04 1.19
CA ASP A 155 15.27 8.78 1.75
C ASP A 155 15.12 8.24 3.17
N ILE A 156 16.00 7.33 3.58
CA ILE A 156 15.97 6.73 4.92
C ILE A 156 16.16 7.77 6.05
N LYS A 157 16.66 8.97 5.75
CA LYS A 157 16.78 10.06 6.72
C LYS A 157 15.50 10.85 6.91
N LEU A 158 14.49 10.65 6.05
CA LEU A 158 13.19 11.30 6.19
C LEU A 158 12.54 10.92 7.52
N THR A 159 11.86 11.87 8.15
CA THR A 159 11.10 11.61 9.36
C THR A 159 9.73 11.03 9.04
N LEU A 160 9.17 10.23 9.95
CA LEU A 160 7.80 9.75 9.83
C LEU A 160 6.79 10.91 9.84
N GLU A 161 7.12 12.02 10.51
CA GLU A 161 6.31 13.24 10.47
C GLU A 161 6.28 13.84 9.06
N ASP A 162 7.43 14.11 8.46
CA ASP A 162 7.52 14.65 7.10
C ASP A 162 6.87 13.72 6.08
N LEU A 163 7.06 12.40 6.25
CA LEU A 163 6.41 11.38 5.42
C LEU A 163 4.89 11.50 5.50
N THR A 164 4.31 11.57 6.69
CA THR A 164 2.85 11.67 6.88
C THR A 164 2.27 13.01 6.44
N GLN A 165 3.03 14.10 6.58
CA GLN A 165 2.64 15.41 6.03
C GLN A 165 2.55 15.35 4.51
N GLU A 166 3.54 14.75 3.84
CA GLU A 166 3.56 14.62 2.39
C GLU A 166 2.48 13.67 1.88
N ILE A 167 2.22 12.53 2.55
CA ILE A 167 1.08 11.67 2.25
C ILE A 167 -0.23 12.48 2.31
N THR A 168 -0.41 13.27 3.37
CA THR A 168 -1.62 14.10 3.56
C THR A 168 -1.75 15.15 2.46
N ARG A 169 -0.63 15.78 2.04
CA ARG A 169 -0.61 16.72 0.92
C ARG A 169 -1.03 16.06 -0.39
N ILE A 170 -0.55 14.82 -0.64
CA ILE A 170 -0.88 14.07 -1.85
C ILE A 170 -2.38 13.76 -1.88
N VAL A 171 -2.98 13.32 -0.77
CA VAL A 171 -4.40 12.89 -0.77
C VAL A 171 -5.42 14.01 -0.51
N ALA A 172 -4.96 15.23 -0.20
CA ALA A 172 -5.81 16.42 -0.10
C ALA A 172 -6.34 16.87 -1.48
#